data_AF-A0A4S5A8Y5-F1
#
_entry.id   AF-A0A4S5A8Y5-F1
#
_cell.length_a   1.000
_cell.length_b   1.000
_cell.length_c   1.000
_cell.angle_alpha   90.00
_cell.angle_beta   90.00
_cell.angle_gamma   90.00
#
_symmetry.space_group_name_H-M   'P 1'
#
loop_
_entity.id
_entity.type
_entity.pdbx_description
1 polymer ?
#
loop_
_entity_poly.entity_id
_entity_poly.type
_entity_poly.pdbx_seq_one_letter_code
_entity_poly.pdbx_strand_id
1 'polypeptide(L)' 'MRHSHLDEAALAAWVESSCAAQGVPVKVTDPTVVRRVGGLLGASPEGVRARKRSGTRAPRGA' A
#
# COMPACT_ATOMS: atom_id res chain seq x y z
N MET A 1 3.97 -10.68 5.00
CA MET A 1 4.89 -9.80 5.74
C MET A 1 4.31 -8.39 5.74
N ARG A 2 4.22 -7.74 6.91
CA ARG A 2 3.63 -6.40 7.06
C ARG A 2 4.74 -5.35 6.97
N HIS A 3 4.93 -4.72 5.81
CA HIS A 3 5.91 -3.65 5.60
C HIS A 3 5.43 -2.27 6.08
N SER A 4 4.31 -2.22 6.80
CA SER A 4 3.61 -1.00 7.21
C SER A 4 4.43 -0.10 8.15
N HIS A 5 5.52 -0.62 8.71
CA HIS A 5 6.40 0.06 9.67
C HIS A 5 7.70 0.56 9.04
N LEU A 6 7.99 0.18 7.79
CA LEU A 6 9.20 0.64 7.09
C LEU A 6 8.99 2.08 6.60
N ASP A 7 10.03 2.90 6.77
CA ASP A 7 10.10 4.17 6.05
C ASP A 7 10.34 3.92 4.54
N GLU A 8 10.27 4.99 3.75
CA GLU A 8 10.32 4.90 2.28
C GLU A 8 11.67 4.36 1.77
N ALA A 9 12.77 4.72 2.43
CA ALA A 9 14.10 4.26 2.07
C ALA A 9 14.28 2.77 2.39
N ALA A 10 13.84 2.35 3.57
CA ALA A 10 13.89 0.95 3.99
C ALA A 10 12.99 0.07 3.11
N LEU A 11 11.83 0.58 2.68
CA LEU A 11 10.95 -0.13 1.76
C LEU A 11 11.61 -0.30 0.38
N ALA A 12 12.21 0.77 -0.17
CA ALA A 12 12.91 0.71 -1.44
C ALA A 12 14.06 -0.31 -1.42
N ALA A 13 14.92 -0.24 -0.40
CA ALA A 13 16.04 -1.17 -0.23
C ALA A 13 15.57 -2.62 -0.10
N TRP A 14 14.48 -2.87 0.64
CA TRP A 14 13.91 -4.20 0.76
C TRP A 14 13.40 -4.74 -0.58
N VAL A 15 12.71 -3.92 -1.38
CA VAL A 15 12.24 -4.33 -2.72
C VAL A 15 13.41 -4.67 -3.62
N GLU A 16 14.40 -3.77 -3.70
CA GLU A 16 15.58 -3.96 -4.56
C GLU A 16 16.35 -5.23 -4.18
N SER A 17 16.60 -5.44 -2.88
CA SER A 17 17.24 -6.66 -2.40
C SER A 17 16.43 -7.92 -2.70
N SER A 18 15.10 -7.85 -2.56
CA SER A 18 14.22 -9.00 -2.80
C SER A 18 14.18 -9.40 -4.26
N CYS A 19 14.14 -8.42 -5.17
CA CYS A 19 14.17 -8.65 -6.61
C CYS A 19 15.56 -9.12 -7.08
N ALA A 20 16.64 -8.56 -6.51
CA ALA A 20 18.00 -9.00 -6.78
C ALA A 20 18.22 -10.48 -6.39
N ALA A 21 17.68 -10.93 -5.25
CA ALA A 21 17.75 -12.32 -4.82
C ALA A 21 17.06 -13.31 -5.79
N GLN A 22 16.14 -12.81 -6.62
CA GLN A 22 15.43 -13.58 -7.65
C GLN A 22 16.09 -13.46 -9.04
N GLY A 23 17.22 -12.76 -9.15
CA GLY A 23 17.91 -12.52 -10.42
C GLY A 23 17.28 -11.44 -11.29
N VAL A 24 16.38 -10.62 -10.74
CA VAL A 24 15.70 -9.54 -11.47
C VAL A 24 16.06 -8.19 -10.84
N PRO A 25 17.18 -7.56 -11.20
CA PRO A 25 17.54 -6.27 -10.62
C PRO A 25 16.54 -5.18 -11.05
N VAL A 26 16.10 -4.38 -10.09
CA VAL A 26 15.18 -3.25 -10.29
C VAL A 26 15.72 -2.00 -9.61
N LYS A 27 15.21 -0.83 -10.00
CA LYS A 27 15.47 0.44 -9.34
C LYS A 27 14.16 1.07 -8.91
N VAL A 28 14.03 1.39 -7.62
CA VAL A 28 12.83 2.04 -7.09
C VAL A 28 13.00 3.57 -7.16
N THR A 29 12.20 4.22 -8.01
CA THR A 29 12.25 5.68 -8.20
C THR A 29 11.27 6.43 -7.30
N ASP A 30 10.11 5.83 -7.00
CA ASP A 30 9.11 6.35 -6.06
C ASP A 30 8.63 5.21 -5.12
N PRO A 31 9.13 5.16 -3.88
CA PRO A 31 8.73 4.15 -2.90
C PRO A 31 7.26 4.25 -2.47
N THR A 32 6.62 5.40 -2.68
CA THR A 32 5.21 5.62 -2.32
C THR A 32 4.28 4.74 -3.15
N VAL A 33 4.64 4.46 -4.41
CA VAL A 33 3.87 3.56 -5.29
C VAL A 33 3.85 2.14 -4.74
N VAL A 34 4.97 1.66 -4.20
CA VAL A 34 5.07 0.32 -3.59
C VAL A 34 4.09 0.17 -2.42
N ARG A 35 3.95 1.21 -1.57
CA ARG A 35 2.97 1.21 -0.47
C ARG A 35 1.53 1.14 -0.97
N ARG A 36 1.19 1.86 -2.05
CA ARG A 36 -0.15 1.85 -2.65
C ARG A 36 -0.50 0.48 -3.23
N VAL A 37 0.45 -0.16 -3.93
CA VAL A 37 0.29 -1.52 -4.45
C VAL A 37 0.07 -2.51 -3.31
N GLY A 38 0.83 -2.39 -2.21
CA GLY A 38 0.57 -3.18 -1.00
C GLY A 38 -0.87 -3.05 -0.50
N GLY A 39 -1.39 -1.82 -0.44
CA GLY A 39 -2.79 -1.56 -0.08
C GLY A 39 -3.81 -2.20 -1.02
N LEU A 40 -3.54 -2.21 -2.34
CA LEU A 40 -4.39 -2.86 -3.33
C LEU A 40 -4.38 -4.39 -3.23
N LEU A 41 -3.23 -4.97 -2.91
CA LEU A 41 -3.04 -6.41 -2.72
C LEU A 41 -3.60 -6.93 -1.39
N GLY A 42 -4.33 -6.10 -0.64
CA GLY A 42 -4.92 -6.49 0.64
C GLY A 42 -3.92 -6.50 1.80
N ALA A 43 -2.73 -5.91 1.64
CA ALA A 43 -1.91 -5.49 2.78
C ALA A 43 -2.56 -4.26 3.42
N SER A 44 -3.75 -4.48 4.00
CA SER A 44 -4.47 -3.45 4.73
C SER A 44 -3.61 -3.05 5.93
N PRO A 45 -3.23 -1.77 6.06
CA PRO A 45 -2.68 -1.29 7.30
C PRO A 45 -3.82 -1.38 8.32
N GLU A 46 -3.73 -2.32 9.26
CA GLU A 46 -4.49 -2.24 10.50
C GLU A 46 -4.27 -0.82 11.07
N GLY A 47 -5.24 0.07 10.88
CA GLY A 47 -5.15 1.47 11.31
C GLY A 47 -5.77 2.51 10.39
N VAL A 48 -5.89 2.28 9.07
CA VAL A 48 -6.66 3.21 8.23
C VAL A 48 -8.13 2.90 8.41
N ARG A 49 -8.73 3.55 9.40
CA ARG A 49 -10.20 3.58 9.60
C ARG A 49 -10.84 3.75 8.23
N ALA A 50 -11.59 2.73 7.80
CA ALA A 50 -12.45 2.84 6.63
C ALA A 50 -13.21 4.16 6.78
N ARG A 51 -13.04 5.09 5.82
CA ARG A 51 -13.82 6.34 5.83
C ARG A 51 -15.29 5.91 5.91
N LYS A 52 -15.95 6.17 7.04
CA LYS A 52 -17.39 6.00 7.18
C LYS A 52 -17.99 6.79 6.01
N ARG A 53 -18.54 6.09 5.01
CA ARG A 53 -19.48 6.71 4.08
C ARG A 53 -20.67 7.12 4.93
N SER A 54 -20.64 8.33 5.49
CA SER A 54 -21.84 9.02 5.93
C SER A 54 -22.54 9.51 4.67
N GLY A 55 -23.12 8.57 3.95
CA GLY A 55 -24.05 8.85 2.88
C GLY A 55 -25.42 8.50 3.42
N THR A 56 -26.10 9.48 4.01
CA THR A 56 -27.53 9.40 4.28
C THR A 56 -28.21 9.13 2.93
N ARG A 57 -28.63 7.89 2.70
CA ARG A 57 -29.50 7.55 1.57
C ARG A 57 -30.84 8.22 1.85
N ALA A 58 -31.05 9.41 1.31
CA ALA A 58 -32.38 10.00 1.27
C ALA A 58 -33.27 9.07 0.45
N PRO A 59 -34.47 8.69 0.93
CA PRO A 59 -35.42 7.95 0.12
C PRO A 59 -35.86 8.86 -1.04
N ARG A 60 -35.63 8.43 -2.29
CA ARG A 60 -36.30 9.02 -3.45
C ARG A 60 -37.74 8.52 -3.43
N GLY A 61 -38.65 9.39 -3.01
CA GLY A 61 -40.08 9.27 -3.22
C GLY A 61 -40.68 10.65 -3.46
N ALA A 62 -41.03 10.92 -4.72
CA ALA A 62 -42.11 11.79 -5.19
C ALA A 62 -42.31 11.49 -6.68
#